data_AF-A0A1H3MLV4-F1
#
_entry.id   AF-A0A1H3MLV4-F1
#
_cell.length_a   1.000
_cell.length_b   1.000
_cell.length_c   1.000
_cell.angle_alpha   90.00
_cell.angle_beta   90.00
_cell.angle_gamma   90.00
#
_symmetry.space_group_name_H-M   'P 1'
#
loop_
_entity.id
_entity.type
_entity.pdbx_description
1 polymer ?
#
loop_
_entity_poly.entity_id
_entity_poly.type
_entity_poly.pdbx_seq_one_letter_code
_entity_poly.pdbx_strand_id
1 'polypeptide(L)' 'MAEIARLTGHREWIDLDFVERERTPESAMALGIQSHVAGLSLSNTVDLLDSLGVQRSRKAVHDWVQKADLQPESG' A
#
# COMPACT_ATOMS: atom_id res chain seq x y z
N MET A 1 11.98 19.25 -9.80
CA MET A 1 11.65 19.24 -8.36
C MET A 1 10.14 19.20 -8.18
N ALA A 2 9.56 18.01 -8.21
CA ALA A 2 8.14 17.77 -7.92
C ALA A 2 8.02 16.38 -7.26
N GLU A 3 8.74 16.16 -6.18
CA GLU A 3 8.88 14.82 -5.57
C GLU A 3 8.10 14.69 -4.26
N ILE A 4 7.72 15.81 -3.62
CA ILE A 4 7.14 15.80 -2.27
C ILE A 4 5.64 16.17 -2.26
N ALA A 5 5.16 16.91 -3.27
CA ALA A 5 3.75 17.33 -3.33
C ALA A 5 2.76 16.17 -3.60
N ARG A 6 3.22 15.06 -4.18
CA ARG A 6 2.37 13.86 -4.38
C ARG A 6 2.09 13.12 -3.08
N LEU A 7 3.01 13.13 -2.11
CA LEU A 7 2.88 12.35 -0.87
C LEU A 7 1.85 12.93 0.09
N THR A 8 1.61 14.24 0.06
CA THR A 8 0.61 14.89 0.93
C THR A 8 -0.82 14.84 0.39
N GLY A 9 -1.02 14.67 -0.92
CA GLY A 9 -2.35 14.57 -1.54
C GLY A 9 -2.89 13.14 -1.72
N HIS A 10 -2.03 12.12 -1.60
CA HIS A 10 -2.40 10.72 -1.90
C HIS A 10 -3.05 9.95 -0.74
N ARG A 11 -3.00 10.50 0.47
CA ARG A 11 -3.45 9.78 1.67
C ARG A 11 -4.98 9.63 1.71
N GLU A 12 -5.70 10.48 0.99
CA GLU A 12 -7.17 10.43 0.85
C GLU A 12 -7.66 9.64 -0.38
N TRP A 13 -6.77 9.22 -1.30
CA TRP A 13 -7.18 8.53 -2.55
C TRP A 13 -7.21 7.00 -2.41
N ILE A 14 -6.50 6.43 -1.45
CA ILE A 14 -6.48 4.97 -1.29
C ILE A 14 -7.76 4.57 -0.55
N ASP A 15 -8.73 4.04 -1.29
CA ASP A 15 -9.89 3.37 -0.69
C ASP A 15 -9.39 2.13 0.07
N LEU A 16 -9.45 2.23 1.38
CA LEU A 16 -9.01 1.21 2.33
C LEU A 16 -10.22 0.52 2.98
N ASP A 17 -11.42 0.57 2.42
CA ASP A 17 -12.57 -0.17 2.98
C ASP A 17 -12.33 -1.69 3.04
N PHE A 18 -11.37 -2.21 2.26
CA PHE A 18 -10.93 -3.61 2.36
C PHE A 18 -10.05 -3.92 3.59
N VAL A 19 -9.59 -2.90 4.31
CA VAL A 19 -8.72 -2.97 5.50
C VAL A 19 -9.45 -3.56 6.70
N GLU A 20 -10.77 -3.41 6.80
CA GLU A 20 -11.54 -3.89 7.96
C GLU A 20 -11.38 -5.39 8.22
N ARG A 21 -10.97 -6.17 7.21
CA ARG A 21 -10.71 -7.61 7.34
C ARG A 21 -9.27 -7.95 7.74
N GLU A 22 -8.34 -7.03 7.57
CA GLU A 22 -6.93 -7.28 7.82
C GLU A 22 -6.52 -6.72 9.18
N ARG A 23 -5.93 -7.54 10.05
CA ARG A 23 -5.36 -7.08 11.34
C ARG A 23 -4.08 -6.25 11.16
N THR A 24 -3.97 -5.52 10.05
CA THR A 24 -2.86 -4.64 9.72
C THR A 24 -3.31 -3.21 9.96
N PRO A 25 -2.51 -2.37 10.64
CA PRO A 25 -2.83 -0.95 10.73
C PRO A 25 -2.97 -0.33 9.35
N GLU A 26 -4.00 0.49 9.15
CA GLU A 26 -4.26 1.21 7.90
C GLU A 26 -3.03 2.00 7.42
N SER A 27 -2.32 2.64 8.35
CA SER A 27 -1.08 3.37 8.07
C SER A 27 0.02 2.51 7.43
N ALA A 28 0.10 1.23 7.83
CA ALA A 28 1.07 0.30 7.26
C ALA A 28 0.66 -0.19 5.88
N MET A 29 -0.63 -0.37 5.63
CA MET A 29 -1.16 -0.67 4.30
C MET A 29 -0.93 0.47 3.33
N ALA A 30 -1.30 1.70 3.72
CA ALA A 30 -1.05 2.90 2.93
C ALA A 30 0.44 3.05 2.59
N LEU A 31 1.32 2.86 3.57
CA LEU A 31 2.77 2.90 3.35
C LEU A 31 3.23 1.82 2.37
N GLY A 32 2.74 0.58 2.50
CA GLY A 32 3.09 -0.52 1.60
C GLY A 32 2.69 -0.23 0.15
N ILE A 33 1.47 0.28 -0.05
CA ILE A 33 0.95 0.67 -1.36
C ILE A 33 1.77 1.82 -1.94
N GLN A 34 1.94 2.91 -1.19
CA GLN A 34 2.71 4.08 -1.64
C GLN A 34 4.16 3.73 -2.00
N SER A 35 4.79 2.88 -1.19
CA SER A 35 6.16 2.41 -1.44
C SER A 35 6.26 1.68 -2.78
N HIS A 36 5.33 0.76 -3.03
CA HIS A 36 5.32 0.01 -4.29
C HIS A 36 5.03 0.92 -5.50
N VAL A 37 4.05 1.83 -5.39
CA VAL A 37 3.74 2.83 -6.42
C VAL A 37 4.93 3.76 -6.69
N ALA A 38 5.75 4.06 -5.66
CA ALA A 38 6.99 4.82 -5.80
C ALA A 38 8.14 4.02 -6.45
N GLY A 39 7.92 2.76 -6.84
CA GLY A 39 8.88 1.93 -7.58
C GLY A 39 9.65 0.92 -6.72
N LEU A 40 9.33 0.77 -5.43
CA LEU A 40 9.92 -0.31 -4.61
C LEU A 40 9.41 -1.68 -5.07
N SER A 41 10.33 -2.65 -5.12
CA SER A 41 9.94 -4.04 -5.33
C SER A 41 9.08 -4.55 -4.16
N LEU A 42 8.21 -5.54 -4.41
CA LEU A 42 7.41 -6.15 -3.35
C LEU A 42 8.25 -6.70 -2.19
N SER A 43 9.45 -7.23 -2.48
CA SER A 43 10.38 -7.70 -1.45
C SER A 43 10.88 -6.53 -0.59
N ASN A 44 11.33 -5.44 -1.22
CA ASN A 44 11.83 -4.27 -0.49
C ASN A 44 10.72 -3.61 0.33
N THR A 45 9.48 -3.61 -0.16
CA THR A 45 8.32 -3.13 0.60
C THR A 45 8.04 -4.01 1.82
N VAL A 46 8.15 -5.33 1.70
CA VAL A 46 8.02 -6.24 2.85
C VAL A 46 9.13 -6.00 3.88
N ASP A 47 10.37 -5.84 3.44
CA ASP A 47 11.50 -5.57 4.35
C ASP A 47 11.32 -4.22 5.07
N LEU A 48 10.80 -3.21 4.37
CA LEU A 48 10.43 -1.92 4.97
C LEU A 48 9.37 -2.09 6.05
N LEU A 49 8.30 -2.84 5.79
CA LEU A 49 7.23 -3.07 6.76
C LEU A 49 7.72 -3.87 7.96
N ASP A 50 8.57 -4.88 7.76
CA ASP A 50 9.19 -5.67 8.84
C ASP A 50 10.05 -4.78 9.73
N SER A 51 10.82 -3.83 9.16
CA SER A 51 11.60 -2.85 9.92
C SER A 51 10.75 -1.94 10.82
N LEU A 52 9.46 -1.79 10.50
CA LEU A 52 8.48 -1.04 11.27
C LEU A 52 7.65 -1.92 12.21
N GLY A 53 8.00 -3.21 12.34
CA GLY A 53 7.30 -4.19 13.16
C GLY A 53 6.04 -4.77 12.53
N VAL A 54 5.83 -4.56 11.22
CA VAL A 54 4.67 -5.04 10.47
C VAL A 54 5.07 -6.22 9.58
N GLN A 55 4.92 -7.42 10.12
CA GLN A 55 5.22 -8.65 9.40
C GLN A 55 4.12 -9.02 8.41
N ARG A 56 4.42 -8.88 7.11
CA ARG A 56 3.50 -9.23 6.03
C ARG A 56 4.20 -9.95 4.89
N SER A 57 3.43 -10.76 4.18
CA SER A 57 3.94 -11.46 3.00
C SER A 57 3.95 -10.54 1.79
N ARG A 58 4.79 -10.85 0.80
CA ARG A 58 4.76 -10.17 -0.50
C ARG A 58 3.38 -10.26 -1.17
N LYS A 59 2.66 -11.37 -0.94
CA LYS A 59 1.29 -11.54 -1.42
C LYS A 59 0.32 -10.55 -0.76
N ALA A 60 0.43 -10.30 0.54
CA ALA A 60 -0.41 -9.31 1.22
C ALA A 60 -0.19 -7.92 0.60
N VAL A 61 1.07 -7.48 0.46
CA VAL A 61 1.40 -6.20 -0.18
C VAL A 61 0.86 -6.11 -1.61
N HIS A 62 1.00 -7.17 -2.41
CA HIS A 62 0.43 -7.24 -3.75
C HIS A 62 -1.10 -7.12 -3.74
N ASP A 63 -1.78 -7.86 -2.85
CA ASP A 63 -3.24 -7.84 -2.74
C ASP A 63 -3.73 -6.45 -2.28
N TRP A 64 -2.97 -5.72 -1.45
CA TRP A 64 -3.28 -4.33 -1.07
C TRP A 64 -3.18 -3.39 -2.25
N VAL A 65 -2.09 -3.47 -3.03
CA VAL A 65 -1.91 -2.64 -4.22
C VAL A 65 -3.05 -2.89 -5.20
N GLN A 66 -3.40 -4.15 -5.45
CA GLN A 66 -4.47 -4.50 -6.37
C GLN A 66 -5.86 -4.03 -5.90
N LYS A 67 -6.11 -4.01 -4.59
CA LYS A 67 -7.38 -3.52 -4.01
C LYS A 67 -7.42 -2.01 -3.79
N ALA A 68 -6.28 -1.37 -3.64
CA ALA A 68 -6.15 0.08 -3.59
C ALA A 68 -6.26 0.72 -4.98
N ASP A 69 -5.91 -0.05 -6.01
CA ASP A 69 -5.92 0.33 -7.43
C ASP A 69 -7.10 -0.31 -8.18
N LEU A 70 -8.28 -0.42 -7.55
CA LEU A 70 -9.55 -0.81 -8.21
C LEU A 70 -9.72 0.07 -9.48
N GLN A 71 -9.78 -0.43 -10.72
CA GLN A 71 -10.71 -1.41 -11.32
C GLN A 71 -10.12 -2.04 -12.63
N PRO A 72 -10.74 -3.11 -13.20
CA PRO A 72 -11.85 -2.86 -14.12
C PRO A 72 -13.17 -3.45 -13.63
N GLU A 73 -14.21 -2.64 -13.83
CA GLU A 73 -15.59 -3.08 -13.85
C GLU A 73 -15.66 -4.22 -14.87
N SER A 74 -15.75 -5.45 -14.37
CA SER A 74 -16.19 -6.53 -15.23
C SER A 74 -17.64 -6.22 -15.54
N GLY A 75 -17.91 -5.84 -16.78
CA GLY A 75 -19.27 -5.61 -17.29
C GLY A 75 -20.18 -6.81 -17.15
#